data_AF-S9U7B1-F1
#
_entry.id   AF-S9U7B1-F1
#
_cell.length_a   1.000
_cell.length_b   1.000
_cell.length_c   1.000
_cell.angle_alpha   90.00
_cell.angle_beta   90.00
_cell.angle_gamma   90.00
#
_symmetry.space_group_name_H-M   'P 1'
#
loop_
_entity.id
_entity.type
_entity.pdbx_description
1 polymer ?
#
loop_
_entity_poly.entity_id
_entity_poly.type
_entity_poly.pdbx_seq_one_letter_code
_entity_poly.pdbx_strand_id
1 'polypeptide(L)'
;MLRQTRLMAAADFKQKSRWSYVWPNMHYGAMYLNYSVGRKMPMKGVNWVTRDSNRLTSFSERYGAVIADLDVKRNEEELSIPLADIRWNDHRRIYWKCSFCGSSYRKNVSVRTKFHAGCNACKRRFSSEVLQGQTAVRPLAEQHPALAAKLNPENEKNPNVASLSVTSKFEAEWKCEGCGQPYRASIRSRTGEVEPGQAPVHPQAPAWSAHCPACSWRANMQPLAEKILREKRGYLGLEELPERPAEKIPRRRKLTA
;
A
#
# COMPACT_ATOMS: atom_id res chain seq x y z
N MET A 1 -13.02 35.99 5.71
CA MET A 1 -11.66 35.52 6.02
C MET A 1 -11.03 36.49 7.01
N LEU A 2 -10.90 36.10 8.29
CA LEU A 2 -10.30 36.97 9.32
C LEU A 2 -8.81 37.21 8.99
N ARG A 3 -8.37 38.48 8.98
CA ARG A 3 -6.95 38.82 8.82
C ARG A 3 -6.18 38.24 10.01
N GLN A 4 -5.25 37.32 9.74
CA GLN A 4 -4.40 36.71 10.76
C GLN A 4 -3.50 37.81 11.37
N THR A 5 -3.82 38.24 12.59
CA THR A 5 -3.02 39.25 13.29
C THR A 5 -1.71 38.64 13.77
N ARG A 6 -0.67 39.46 13.97
CA ARG A 6 0.62 38.99 14.49
C ARG A 6 0.49 38.26 15.84
N LEU A 7 -0.48 38.68 16.67
CA LEU A 7 -0.84 38.00 17.92
C LEU A 7 -1.44 36.61 17.71
N MET A 8 -2.37 36.45 16.76
CA MET A 8 -2.92 35.13 16.42
C MET A 8 -1.86 34.21 15.80
N ALA A 9 -0.98 34.72 14.93
CA ALA A 9 0.13 33.94 14.39
C ALA A 9 1.11 33.48 15.49
N ALA A 10 1.42 34.33 16.47
CA ALA A 10 2.27 33.97 17.61
C ALA A 10 1.60 32.93 18.55
N ALA A 11 0.29 33.05 18.78
CA ALA A 11 -0.49 32.08 19.54
C ALA A 11 -0.56 30.71 18.82
N ASP A 12 -0.81 30.70 17.52
CA ASP A 12 -0.79 29.50 16.68
C ASP A 12 0.59 28.84 16.69
N PHE A 13 1.67 29.62 16.59
CA PHE A 13 3.03 29.11 16.69
C PHE A 13 3.29 28.46 18.06
N LYS A 14 2.88 29.12 19.15
CA LYS A 14 3.03 28.59 20.52
C LYS A 14 2.20 27.32 20.77
N GLN A 15 1.01 27.23 20.17
CA GLN A 15 0.21 26.00 20.23
C GLN A 15 0.85 24.89 19.38
N LYS A 16 1.24 25.16 18.13
CA LYS A 16 1.95 24.19 17.27
C LYS A 16 3.26 23.72 17.91
N SER A 17 3.99 24.59 18.60
CA SER A 17 5.21 24.23 19.34
C SER A 17 4.93 23.46 20.64
N ARG A 18 3.70 23.49 21.17
CA ARG A 18 3.31 22.61 22.27
C ARG A 18 3.01 21.21 21.76
N TRP A 19 2.30 21.11 20.63
CA TRP A 19 1.98 19.83 20.00
C TRP A 19 3.20 19.08 19.46
N SER A 20 4.32 19.77 19.19
CA SER A 20 5.57 19.12 18.75
C SER A 20 6.18 18.17 19.78
N TYR A 21 5.81 18.27 21.06
CA TYR A 21 6.28 17.35 22.10
C TYR A 21 5.45 16.06 22.18
N VAL A 22 4.29 16.01 21.52
CA VAL A 22 3.42 14.84 21.54
C VAL A 22 4.05 13.72 20.73
N TRP A 23 4.10 12.52 21.30
CA TRP A 23 4.68 11.36 20.63
C TRP A 23 3.77 10.89 19.49
N PRO A 24 4.34 10.37 18.40
CA PRO A 24 3.56 9.83 17.30
C PRO A 24 2.86 8.53 17.70
N ASN A 25 1.77 8.21 17.00
CA ASN A 25 1.06 6.95 17.16
C ASN A 25 1.94 5.76 16.70
N MET A 26 2.02 4.74 17.55
CA MET A 26 2.62 3.46 17.19
C MET A 26 1.52 2.46 16.82
N HIS A 27 1.42 2.14 15.53
CA HIS A 27 0.52 1.08 15.08
C HIS A 27 1.14 -0.31 15.27
N TYR A 28 0.29 -1.33 15.28
CA TYR A 28 0.72 -2.72 15.31
C TYR A 28 1.74 -3.02 14.19
N GLY A 29 2.82 -3.71 14.56
CA GLY A 29 3.98 -3.98 13.71
C GLY A 29 5.17 -3.03 13.94
N ALA A 30 4.98 -1.90 14.61
CA ALA A 30 6.09 -1.11 15.15
C ALA A 30 6.53 -1.69 16.50
N MET A 31 7.84 -1.93 16.67
CA MET A 31 8.38 -2.58 17.88
C MET A 31 8.69 -1.58 19.00
N TYR A 32 9.74 -0.78 18.83
CA TYR A 32 10.27 0.08 19.89
C TYR A 32 10.44 1.52 19.42
N LEU A 33 9.93 2.47 20.20
CA LEU A 33 10.06 3.90 19.92
C LEU A 33 11.17 4.54 20.74
N ASN A 34 12.22 4.96 20.04
CA ASN A 34 13.39 5.61 20.60
C ASN A 34 13.24 7.14 20.65
N TYR A 35 12.26 7.65 21.39
CA TYR A 35 11.96 9.10 21.46
C TYR A 35 12.51 9.80 22.71
N SER A 36 12.43 9.16 23.88
CA SER A 36 12.91 9.76 25.14
C SER A 36 14.43 9.61 25.32
N VAL A 37 15.02 10.50 26.13
CA VAL A 37 16.47 10.53 26.39
C VAL A 37 16.97 9.18 26.92
N GLY A 38 16.30 8.60 27.91
CA GLY A 38 16.69 7.30 28.48
C GLY A 38 16.68 6.14 27.47
N ARG A 39 15.85 6.23 26.42
CA ARG A 39 15.81 5.23 25.34
C ARG A 39 16.93 5.45 24.32
N LYS A 40 17.36 6.70 24.12
CA LYS A 40 18.41 7.09 23.14
C LYS A 40 19.82 6.86 23.66
N MET A 41 20.06 7.21 24.93
CA MET A 41 21.36 7.15 25.60
C MET A 41 22.13 5.84 25.38
N PRO A 42 21.56 4.64 25.64
CA PRO A 42 22.34 3.39 25.53
C PRO A 42 22.77 3.09 24.09
N MET A 43 21.95 3.43 23.09
CA MET A 43 22.28 3.18 21.68
C MET A 43 23.29 4.19 21.12
N LYS A 44 23.40 5.37 21.73
CA LYS A 44 24.35 6.41 21.31
C LYS A 44 25.81 6.02 21.57
N GLY A 45 26.07 5.14 22.54
CA GLY A 45 27.41 4.63 22.85
C GLY A 45 27.94 3.57 21.89
N VAL A 46 27.14 3.11 20.92
CA VAL A 46 27.54 2.01 20.02
C VAL A 46 28.22 2.56 18.77
N ASN A 47 29.55 2.46 18.75
CA ASN A 47 30.38 2.85 17.61
C ASN A 47 30.68 1.65 16.72
N TRP A 48 30.51 1.86 15.43
CA TRP A 48 30.35 0.80 14.45
C TRP A 48 31.37 1.01 13.33
N VAL A 49 32.15 -0.03 13.03
CA VAL A 49 33.19 0.00 11.97
C VAL A 49 32.92 -1.10 10.95
N THR A 50 33.13 -0.79 9.69
CA THR A 50 33.09 -1.75 8.58
C THR A 50 34.40 -2.52 8.47
N ARG A 51 34.27 -3.84 8.43
CA ARG A 51 35.34 -4.82 8.28
C ARG A 51 34.84 -5.88 7.28
N ASP A 52 35.74 -6.67 6.73
CA ASP A 52 35.34 -7.67 5.72
C ASP A 52 34.33 -8.70 6.27
N SER A 53 34.39 -8.98 7.58
CA SER A 53 33.47 -9.87 8.29
C SER A 53 32.04 -9.32 8.44
N ASN A 54 31.81 -8.02 8.25
CA ASN A 54 30.48 -7.43 8.37
C ASN A 54 30.00 -6.69 7.12
N ARG A 55 30.88 -6.48 6.14
CA ARG A 55 30.53 -5.88 4.85
C ARG A 55 29.46 -6.70 4.13
N LEU A 56 28.40 -6.05 3.67
CA LEU A 56 27.25 -6.72 3.06
C LEU A 56 27.63 -7.45 1.76
N THR A 57 28.53 -6.87 0.96
CA THR A 57 28.95 -7.44 -0.34
C THR A 57 29.70 -8.76 -0.19
N SER A 58 30.37 -8.99 0.94
CA SER A 58 31.05 -10.25 1.24
C SER A 58 30.06 -11.43 1.36
N PHE A 59 28.80 -11.16 1.68
CA PHE A 59 27.76 -12.17 1.89
C PHE A 59 26.76 -12.24 0.72
N SER A 60 27.23 -11.99 -0.50
CA SER A 60 26.41 -11.96 -1.72
C SER A 60 25.73 -13.30 -2.03
N GLU A 61 26.34 -14.43 -1.69
CA GLU A 61 25.77 -15.76 -1.89
C GLU A 61 24.39 -15.90 -1.20
N ARG A 62 24.25 -15.34 0.00
CA ARG A 62 22.99 -15.38 0.76
C ARG A 62 22.12 -14.14 0.51
N TYR A 63 22.75 -12.97 0.44
CA TYR A 63 22.07 -11.67 0.43
C TYR A 63 22.11 -10.98 -0.94
N GLY A 64 22.35 -11.71 -2.03
CA GLY A 64 22.38 -11.16 -3.39
C GLY A 64 21.11 -10.38 -3.75
N ALA A 65 19.93 -10.90 -3.40
CA ALA A 65 18.66 -10.20 -3.59
C ALA A 65 18.50 -8.94 -2.71
N VAL A 66 19.18 -8.88 -1.56
CA VAL A 66 19.20 -7.68 -0.71
C VAL A 66 20.10 -6.62 -1.34
N ILE A 67 21.27 -7.01 -1.86
CA ILE A 67 22.20 -6.12 -2.53
C ILE A 67 21.55 -5.51 -3.79
N ALA A 68 20.83 -6.31 -4.57
CA ALA A 68 20.14 -5.86 -5.78
C ALA A 68 19.01 -4.84 -5.52
N ASP A 69 18.43 -4.81 -4.32
CA ASP A 69 17.38 -3.85 -3.95
C ASP A 69 17.93 -2.49 -3.48
N LEU A 70 19.26 -2.31 -3.37
CA LEU A 70 19.88 -1.07 -2.91
C LEU A 70 19.87 0.02 -3.98
N ASP A 71 19.51 1.23 -3.60
CA ASP A 71 19.63 2.42 -4.45
C ASP A 71 20.97 3.11 -4.20
N VAL A 72 22.03 2.66 -4.89
CA VAL A 72 23.41 3.10 -4.62
C VAL A 72 23.58 4.60 -4.87
N LYS A 73 23.11 5.09 -6.02
CA LYS A 73 23.24 6.51 -6.42
C LYS A 73 22.65 7.43 -5.36
N ARG A 74 21.40 7.17 -4.97
CA ARG A 74 20.69 8.00 -4.01
C ARG A 74 21.29 7.94 -2.60
N ASN A 75 21.84 6.78 -2.21
CA ASN A 75 22.49 6.62 -0.91
C ASN A 75 23.80 7.41 -0.82
N GLU A 76 24.57 7.45 -1.90
CA GLU A 76 25.82 8.20 -1.95
C GLU A 76 25.57 9.71 -1.99
N GLU A 77 24.57 10.16 -2.75
CA GLU A 77 24.18 11.58 -2.85
C GLU A 77 23.54 12.13 -1.57
N GLU A 78 22.51 11.46 -1.02
CA GLU A 78 21.75 12.00 0.10
C GLU A 78 22.33 11.67 1.48
N LEU A 79 23.01 10.52 1.61
CA LEU A 79 23.49 10.02 2.91
C LEU A 79 25.02 10.01 3.00
N SER A 80 25.72 10.19 1.88
CA SER A 80 27.19 10.08 1.82
C SER A 80 27.70 8.74 2.38
N ILE A 81 26.94 7.67 2.13
CA ILE A 81 27.30 6.30 2.53
C ILE A 81 27.64 5.50 1.28
N PRO A 82 28.92 5.13 1.06
CA PRO A 82 29.32 4.31 -0.07
C PRO A 82 28.85 2.86 0.12
N LEU A 83 28.61 2.14 -0.98
CA LEU A 83 28.18 0.73 -0.94
C LEU A 83 29.12 -0.17 -0.12
N ALA A 84 30.44 0.08 -0.18
CA ALA A 84 31.44 -0.68 0.55
C ALA A 84 31.38 -0.52 2.07
N ASP A 85 30.74 0.56 2.56
CA ASP A 85 30.55 0.85 3.98
C ASP A 85 29.21 0.28 4.51
N ILE A 86 28.43 -0.40 3.68
CA ILE A 86 27.16 -0.99 4.11
C ILE A 86 27.40 -2.37 4.73
N ARG A 87 26.86 -2.58 5.94
CA ARG A 87 26.96 -3.86 6.66
C ARG A 87 25.70 -4.68 6.54
N TRP A 88 25.84 -6.01 6.65
CA TRP A 88 24.67 -6.91 6.62
C TRP A 88 23.71 -6.69 7.80
N ASN A 89 24.20 -6.14 8.91
CA ASN A 89 23.44 -5.78 10.09
C ASN A 89 23.39 -4.26 10.32
N ASP A 90 23.56 -3.45 9.28
CA ASP A 90 23.58 -1.99 9.43
C ASP A 90 22.28 -1.45 10.03
N HIS A 91 22.42 -0.53 10.98
CA HIS A 91 21.30 0.12 11.67
C HIS A 91 20.86 1.41 10.96
N ARG A 92 21.72 2.00 10.12
CA ARG A 92 21.42 3.23 9.37
C ARG A 92 20.27 2.99 8.40
N ARG A 93 19.35 3.97 8.32
CA ARG A 93 18.21 3.92 7.40
C ARG A 93 18.62 4.46 6.03
N ILE A 94 18.81 3.55 5.09
CA ILE A 94 19.22 3.81 3.70
C ILE A 94 18.03 3.67 2.73
N TYR A 95 18.22 4.16 1.51
CA TYR A 95 17.27 4.05 0.42
C TYR A 95 17.41 2.74 -0.34
N TRP A 96 16.25 2.23 -0.73
CA TRP A 96 16.07 0.99 -1.46
C TRP A 96 15.13 1.25 -2.63
N LYS A 97 15.36 0.55 -3.74
CA LYS A 97 14.42 0.47 -4.86
C LYS A 97 14.01 -0.99 -5.01
N CYS A 98 12.73 -1.28 -4.79
CA CYS A 98 12.27 -2.66 -4.81
C CYS A 98 12.43 -3.27 -6.21
N SER A 99 13.20 -4.35 -6.34
CA SER A 99 13.34 -5.09 -7.61
C SER A 99 12.01 -5.67 -8.13
N PHE A 100 11.08 -5.98 -7.22
CA PHE A 100 9.78 -6.57 -7.57
C PHE A 100 8.78 -5.54 -8.11
N CYS A 101 8.49 -4.46 -7.37
CA CYS A 101 7.46 -3.47 -7.73
C CYS A 101 7.99 -2.09 -8.12
N GLY A 102 9.31 -1.87 -8.09
CA GLY A 102 9.93 -0.60 -8.48
C GLY A 102 9.84 0.54 -7.46
N SER A 103 9.00 0.42 -6.42
CA SER A 103 8.83 1.50 -5.44
C SER A 103 10.05 1.74 -4.55
N SER A 104 10.34 3.01 -4.31
CA SER A 104 11.42 3.45 -3.42
C SER A 104 10.97 3.50 -1.96
N TYR A 105 11.82 3.06 -1.03
CA TYR A 105 11.51 3.13 0.40
C TYR A 105 12.78 3.26 1.24
N ARG A 106 12.63 3.71 2.50
CA ARG A 106 13.76 3.93 3.42
C ARG A 106 13.70 3.04 4.67
N LYS A 107 14.62 2.09 4.76
CA LYS A 107 14.76 1.12 5.87
C LYS A 107 16.23 0.82 6.15
N ASN A 108 16.51 0.18 7.27
CA ASN A 108 17.86 -0.29 7.60
C ASN A 108 18.07 -1.73 7.13
N VAL A 109 19.34 -2.09 6.88
CA VAL A 109 19.71 -3.42 6.38
C VAL A 109 19.41 -4.49 7.42
N SER A 110 19.70 -4.21 8.70
CA SER A 110 19.48 -5.14 9.81
C SER A 110 18.06 -5.71 9.90
N VAL A 111 17.02 -4.90 9.70
CA VAL A 111 15.64 -5.40 9.82
C VAL A 111 15.26 -6.22 8.57
N ARG A 112 15.83 -5.88 7.42
CA ARG A 112 15.64 -6.66 6.19
C ARG A 112 16.32 -8.03 6.28
N THR A 113 17.54 -8.10 6.80
CA THR A 113 18.28 -9.38 6.95
C THR A 113 17.74 -10.25 8.09
N LYS A 114 17.29 -9.65 9.20
CA LYS A 114 16.75 -10.40 10.36
C LYS A 114 15.31 -10.87 10.17
N PHE A 115 14.44 -10.04 9.57
CA PHE A 115 12.98 -10.27 9.56
C PHE A 115 12.33 -10.12 8.19
N HIS A 116 13.12 -10.03 7.10
CA HIS A 116 12.61 -9.88 5.74
C HIS A 116 11.77 -8.60 5.53
N ALA A 117 12.06 -7.52 6.27
CA ALA A 117 11.37 -6.24 6.10
C ALA A 117 11.78 -5.52 4.80
N GLY A 118 11.13 -5.87 3.70
CA GLY A 118 11.30 -5.24 2.40
C GLY A 118 10.37 -4.04 2.18
N CYS A 119 9.99 -3.85 0.91
CA CYS A 119 9.06 -2.80 0.51
C CYS A 119 7.70 -2.91 1.24
N ASN A 120 7.18 -1.78 1.73
CA ASN A 120 5.88 -1.75 2.39
C ASN A 120 4.72 -2.08 1.42
N ALA A 121 4.82 -1.74 0.13
CA ALA A 121 3.81 -2.09 -0.87
C ALA A 121 3.73 -3.60 -1.09
N CYS A 122 4.90 -4.26 -1.21
CA CYS A 122 4.97 -5.72 -1.38
C CYS A 122 4.47 -6.52 -0.17
N LYS A 123 4.29 -5.91 1.01
CA LYS A 123 3.69 -6.62 2.17
C LYS A 123 2.28 -7.14 1.85
N ARG A 124 1.54 -6.43 1.02
CA ARG A 124 0.18 -6.78 0.59
C ARG A 124 0.15 -7.49 -0.77
N ARG A 125 1.28 -8.06 -1.23
CA ARG A 125 1.36 -8.72 -2.54
C ARG A 125 0.52 -9.99 -2.65
N PHE A 126 0.32 -10.67 -1.52
CA PHE A 126 -0.48 -11.89 -1.46
C PHE A 126 -1.95 -11.56 -1.20
N SER A 127 -2.83 -12.51 -1.54
CA SER A 127 -4.27 -12.38 -1.30
C SER A 127 -4.62 -12.37 0.18
N SER A 128 -3.81 -13.02 1.02
CA SER A 128 -3.89 -12.97 2.48
C SER A 128 -2.51 -12.75 3.08
N GLU A 129 -2.37 -11.80 3.98
CA GLU A 129 -1.12 -11.56 4.73
C GLU A 129 -0.79 -12.72 5.69
N VAL A 130 -1.81 -13.49 6.09
CA VAL A 130 -1.69 -14.62 7.01
C VAL A 130 -1.24 -15.88 6.28
N LEU A 131 -1.97 -16.27 5.22
CA LEU A 131 -1.73 -17.52 4.49
C LEU A 131 -0.65 -17.38 3.41
N GLN A 132 -0.37 -16.17 2.95
CA GLN A 132 0.68 -15.83 1.98
C GLN A 132 0.65 -16.72 0.73
N GLY A 133 1.63 -17.61 0.57
CA GLY A 133 1.78 -18.48 -0.61
C GLY A 133 0.86 -19.70 -0.63
N GLN A 134 0.03 -19.92 0.40
CA GLN A 134 -0.90 -21.05 0.45
C GLN A 134 -2.16 -20.83 -0.39
N THR A 135 -2.47 -19.58 -0.78
CA THR A 135 -3.60 -19.28 -1.64
C THR A 135 -3.26 -19.58 -3.11
N ALA A 136 -4.19 -20.18 -3.84
CA ALA A 136 -4.02 -20.43 -5.27
C ALA A 136 -3.72 -19.12 -6.01
N VAL A 137 -2.62 -19.09 -6.77
CA VAL A 137 -2.21 -17.93 -7.54
C VAL A 137 -2.93 -17.99 -8.90
N ARG A 138 -3.85 -17.07 -9.14
CA ARG A 138 -4.51 -16.87 -10.43
C ARG A 138 -4.01 -15.55 -11.02
N PRO A 139 -2.98 -15.56 -11.87
CA PRO A 139 -2.28 -14.35 -12.27
C PRO A 139 -3.20 -13.39 -13.04
N LEU A 140 -3.05 -12.09 -12.75
CA LEU A 140 -3.86 -11.02 -13.34
C LEU A 140 -3.76 -11.00 -14.87
N ALA A 141 -2.58 -11.27 -15.42
CA ALA A 141 -2.34 -11.29 -16.86
C ALA A 141 -3.19 -12.33 -17.61
N GLU A 142 -3.45 -13.49 -16.99
CA GLU A 142 -4.21 -14.58 -17.61
C GLU A 142 -5.72 -14.38 -17.46
N GLN A 143 -6.17 -14.00 -16.26
CA GLN A 143 -7.60 -13.88 -15.96
C GLN A 143 -8.20 -12.58 -16.51
N HIS A 144 -7.45 -11.47 -16.43
CA HIS A 144 -7.90 -10.16 -16.88
C HIS A 144 -6.81 -9.40 -17.66
N PRO A 145 -6.47 -9.85 -18.88
CA PRO A 145 -5.45 -9.19 -19.70
C PRO A 145 -5.77 -7.71 -19.98
N ALA A 146 -7.06 -7.38 -20.14
CA ALA A 146 -7.52 -5.99 -20.35
C ALA A 146 -7.24 -5.08 -19.14
N LEU A 147 -7.22 -5.61 -17.91
CA LEU A 147 -6.85 -4.84 -16.72
C LEU A 147 -5.33 -4.70 -16.60
N ALA A 148 -4.58 -5.74 -16.93
CA ALA A 148 -3.12 -5.70 -16.92
C ALA A 148 -2.58 -4.62 -17.88
N ALA A 149 -3.23 -4.41 -19.03
CA ALA A 149 -2.88 -3.35 -19.98
C ALA A 149 -3.11 -1.93 -19.44
N LYS A 150 -3.92 -1.75 -18.40
CA LYS A 150 -4.21 -0.44 -17.76
C LYS A 150 -3.22 -0.07 -16.66
N LEU A 151 -2.24 -0.93 -16.35
CA LEU A 151 -1.15 -0.59 -15.46
C LEU A 151 -0.34 0.59 -16.04
N ASN A 152 0.21 1.43 -15.17
CA ASN A 152 0.95 2.61 -15.62
C ASN A 152 2.19 2.21 -16.44
N PRO A 153 2.29 2.52 -17.75
CA PRO A 153 3.40 2.07 -18.60
C PRO A 153 4.78 2.57 -18.15
N GLU A 154 4.84 3.66 -17.38
CA GLU A 154 6.09 4.21 -16.83
C GLU A 154 6.76 3.27 -15.82
N ASN A 155 6.01 2.33 -15.24
CA ASN A 155 6.55 1.37 -14.28
C ASN A 155 7.18 0.16 -14.99
N GLU A 156 8.51 0.15 -15.07
CA GLU A 156 9.32 -0.95 -15.66
C GLU A 156 9.01 -2.34 -15.07
N LYS A 157 8.48 -2.40 -13.84
CA LYS A 157 8.22 -3.64 -13.09
C LYS A 157 6.76 -4.12 -13.17
N ASN A 158 5.97 -3.57 -14.07
CA ASN A 158 4.61 -4.04 -14.36
C ASN A 158 4.47 -5.55 -14.65
N PRO A 159 5.37 -6.25 -15.37
CA PRO A 159 5.21 -7.69 -15.59
C PRO A 159 5.17 -8.50 -14.28
N ASN A 160 5.94 -8.10 -13.27
CA ASN A 160 5.91 -8.72 -11.95
C ASN A 160 4.60 -8.43 -11.19
N VAL A 161 4.01 -7.26 -11.41
CA VAL A 161 2.71 -6.91 -10.82
C VAL A 161 1.59 -7.68 -11.51
N ALA A 162 1.69 -7.88 -12.83
CA ALA A 162 0.73 -8.65 -13.62
C ALA A 162 0.76 -10.16 -13.31
N SER A 163 1.86 -10.68 -12.76
CA SER A 163 1.95 -12.06 -12.26
C SER A 163 1.32 -12.26 -10.87
N LEU A 164 0.86 -11.19 -10.20
CA LEU A 164 0.17 -11.31 -8.92
C LEU A 164 -1.24 -11.88 -9.11
N SER A 165 -1.77 -12.49 -8.05
CA SER A 165 -3.13 -13.03 -8.07
C SER A 165 -4.19 -11.95 -8.26
N VAL A 166 -5.28 -12.24 -8.97
CA VAL A 166 -6.45 -11.35 -9.12
C VAL A 166 -7.09 -10.94 -7.79
N THR A 167 -6.94 -11.77 -6.75
CA THR A 167 -7.42 -11.51 -5.38
C THR A 167 -6.38 -10.80 -4.50
N SER A 168 -5.24 -10.40 -5.08
CA SER A 168 -4.15 -9.72 -4.36
C SER A 168 -4.60 -8.38 -3.76
N LYS A 169 -4.13 -8.10 -2.55
CA LYS A 169 -4.34 -6.81 -1.86
C LYS A 169 -3.31 -5.75 -2.28
N PHE A 170 -2.48 -6.03 -3.28
CA PHE A 170 -1.43 -5.13 -3.72
C PHE A 170 -2.03 -3.84 -4.31
N GLU A 171 -1.54 -2.69 -3.84
CA GLU A 171 -1.90 -1.38 -4.38
C GLU A 171 -0.98 -1.05 -5.57
N ALA A 172 -1.50 -1.31 -6.77
CA ALA A 172 -0.81 -0.99 -8.01
C ALA A 172 -1.11 0.44 -8.47
N GLU A 173 -0.25 0.96 -9.33
CA GLU A 173 -0.45 2.23 -10.03
C GLU A 173 -1.07 1.97 -11.42
N TRP A 174 -2.22 2.58 -11.64
CA TRP A 174 -3.05 2.42 -12.83
C TRP A 174 -3.10 3.72 -13.59
N LYS A 175 -3.24 3.65 -14.91
CA LYS A 175 -3.50 4.82 -15.74
C LYS A 175 -5.01 5.09 -15.79
N CYS A 176 -5.43 6.30 -15.43
CA CYS A 176 -6.85 6.68 -15.50
C CYS A 176 -7.29 6.87 -16.96
N GLU A 177 -8.42 6.29 -17.35
CA GLU A 177 -8.99 6.44 -18.70
C GLU A 177 -9.47 7.87 -18.99
N GLY A 178 -10.07 8.53 -18.00
CA GLY A 178 -10.62 9.87 -18.18
C GLY A 178 -9.57 10.98 -18.34
N CYS A 179 -8.52 10.98 -17.51
CA CYS A 179 -7.54 12.06 -17.46
C CYS A 179 -6.10 11.64 -17.81
N GLY A 180 -5.84 10.35 -18.04
CA GLY A 180 -4.50 9.82 -18.33
C GLY A 180 -3.53 9.81 -17.15
N GLN A 181 -3.89 10.40 -16.01
CA GLN A 181 -3.02 10.50 -14.82
C GLN A 181 -2.90 9.16 -14.08
N PRO A 182 -1.74 8.87 -13.47
CA PRO A 182 -1.56 7.69 -12.65
C PRO A 182 -2.33 7.83 -11.33
N TYR A 183 -2.99 6.76 -10.90
CA TYR A 183 -3.64 6.67 -9.59
C TYR A 183 -3.40 5.30 -8.96
N ARG A 184 -3.53 5.21 -7.63
CA ARG A 184 -3.32 3.98 -6.89
C ARG A 184 -4.64 3.32 -6.51
N ALA A 185 -4.74 2.02 -6.76
CA ALA A 185 -5.87 1.19 -6.34
C ALA A 185 -5.40 -0.26 -6.13
N SER A 186 -6.11 -1.02 -5.30
CA SER A 186 -5.79 -2.43 -5.07
C SER A 186 -6.23 -3.30 -6.24
N ILE A 187 -5.46 -4.35 -6.56
CA ILE A 187 -5.82 -5.31 -7.63
C ILE A 187 -7.21 -5.91 -7.37
N ARG A 188 -7.46 -6.45 -6.16
CA ARG A 188 -8.76 -7.01 -5.78
C ARG A 188 -9.94 -6.02 -5.87
N SER A 189 -9.70 -4.72 -5.67
CA SER A 189 -10.79 -3.73 -5.80
C SER A 189 -11.13 -3.45 -7.27
N ARG A 190 -10.16 -3.61 -8.17
CA ARG A 190 -10.36 -3.43 -9.62
C ARG A 190 -11.05 -4.66 -10.22
N THR A 191 -10.69 -5.85 -9.79
CA THR A 191 -11.32 -7.10 -10.24
C THR A 191 -12.67 -7.31 -9.58
N GLY A 192 -12.83 -6.90 -8.31
CA GLY A 192 -14.01 -7.21 -7.51
C GLY A 192 -13.95 -8.61 -6.87
N GLU A 193 -12.89 -9.36 -7.13
CA GLU A 193 -12.73 -10.73 -6.64
C GLU A 193 -12.05 -10.77 -5.27
N VAL A 194 -12.55 -11.65 -4.41
CA VAL A 194 -12.04 -11.86 -3.07
C VAL A 194 -12.00 -13.35 -2.77
N GLU A 195 -10.98 -13.80 -2.03
CA GLU A 195 -10.90 -15.19 -1.57
C GLU A 195 -12.04 -15.53 -0.59
N PRO A 196 -12.60 -16.74 -0.65
CA PRO A 196 -13.67 -17.15 0.25
C PRO A 196 -13.21 -17.05 1.72
N GLY A 197 -14.11 -16.57 2.58
CA GLY A 197 -13.83 -16.34 4.00
C GLY A 197 -13.19 -14.98 4.33
N GLN A 198 -12.79 -14.19 3.33
CA GLN A 198 -12.42 -12.79 3.55
C GLN A 198 -13.63 -11.85 3.45
N ALA A 199 -13.48 -10.64 3.98
CA ALA A 199 -14.51 -9.62 3.87
C ALA A 199 -14.74 -9.24 2.39
N PRO A 200 -15.99 -9.26 1.91
CA PRO A 200 -16.31 -8.91 0.53
C PRO A 200 -15.98 -7.44 0.27
N VAL A 201 -15.61 -7.13 -0.97
CA VAL A 201 -15.52 -5.74 -1.44
C VAL A 201 -16.90 -5.21 -1.79
N HIS A 202 -17.04 -3.89 -1.85
CA HIS A 202 -18.29 -3.27 -2.27
C HIS A 202 -18.69 -3.77 -3.67
N PRO A 203 -19.97 -4.11 -3.94
CA PRO A 203 -20.38 -4.67 -5.24
C PRO A 203 -20.00 -3.79 -6.43
N GLN A 204 -20.10 -2.47 -6.27
CA GLN A 204 -19.72 -1.51 -7.31
C GLN A 204 -18.23 -1.13 -7.30
N ALA A 205 -17.38 -1.76 -6.46
CA ALA A 205 -15.96 -1.40 -6.35
C ALA A 205 -15.20 -1.38 -7.70
N PRO A 206 -15.43 -2.32 -8.64
CA PRO A 206 -14.78 -2.27 -9.95
C PRO A 206 -15.08 -1.01 -10.76
N ALA A 207 -16.33 -0.52 -10.72
CA ALA A 207 -16.76 0.70 -11.39
C ALA A 207 -16.16 1.94 -10.72
N TRP A 208 -16.21 2.02 -9.39
CA TRP A 208 -15.66 3.16 -8.64
C TRP A 208 -14.13 3.23 -8.68
N SER A 209 -13.46 2.09 -8.79
CA SER A 209 -12.01 2.02 -8.94
C SER A 209 -11.53 2.05 -10.38
N ALA A 210 -12.42 2.16 -11.38
CA ALA A 210 -12.06 2.28 -12.80
C ALA A 210 -11.26 3.53 -13.14
N HIS A 211 -11.54 4.59 -12.39
CA HIS A 211 -11.00 5.90 -12.60
C HIS A 211 -10.30 6.41 -11.34
N CYS A 212 -9.55 7.50 -11.48
CA CYS A 212 -8.97 8.16 -10.33
C CYS A 212 -10.07 8.72 -9.40
N PRO A 213 -9.76 8.99 -8.12
CA PRO A 213 -10.74 9.53 -7.15
C PRO A 213 -11.42 10.82 -7.59
N ALA A 214 -10.78 11.62 -8.45
CA ALA A 214 -11.36 12.86 -8.99
C ALA A 214 -12.35 12.60 -10.15
N CYS A 215 -12.11 11.58 -10.99
CA CYS A 215 -12.91 11.30 -12.18
C CYS A 215 -14.05 10.29 -11.92
N SER A 216 -13.92 9.45 -10.88
CA SER A 216 -14.88 8.36 -10.61
C SER A 216 -16.30 8.87 -10.37
N TRP A 217 -16.48 10.01 -9.72
CA TRP A 217 -17.79 10.57 -9.42
C TRP A 217 -18.61 10.84 -10.70
N ARG A 218 -18.04 11.58 -11.65
CA ARG A 218 -18.73 11.94 -12.89
C ARG A 218 -19.10 10.70 -13.71
N ALA A 219 -18.16 9.75 -13.82
CA ALA A 219 -18.36 8.54 -14.59
C ALA A 219 -19.51 7.68 -14.07
N ASN A 220 -19.66 7.57 -12.74
CA ASN A 220 -20.69 6.73 -12.14
C ASN A 220 -22.05 7.45 -11.99
N MET A 221 -22.06 8.76 -11.78
CA MET A 221 -23.29 9.52 -11.56
C MET A 221 -24.03 9.88 -12.85
N GLN A 222 -23.32 10.04 -13.96
CA GLN A 222 -23.94 10.37 -15.25
C GLN A 222 -24.96 9.32 -15.74
N PRO A 223 -24.63 8.02 -15.84
CA PRO A 223 -25.59 7.01 -16.30
C PRO A 223 -26.78 6.85 -15.33
N LEU A 224 -26.52 7.05 -14.03
CA LEU A 224 -27.56 7.05 -13.02
C LEU A 224 -28.56 8.19 -13.25
N ALA A 225 -28.06 9.42 -13.49
CA ALA A 225 -28.92 10.57 -13.77
C ALA A 225 -29.76 10.37 -15.04
N GLU A 226 -29.17 9.81 -16.10
CA GLU A 226 -29.87 9.49 -17.35
C GLU A 226 -31.00 8.46 -17.13
N LYS A 227 -30.75 7.43 -16.30
CA LYS A 227 -31.76 6.43 -15.93
C LYS A 227 -32.95 7.08 -15.22
N ILE A 228 -32.69 7.96 -14.25
CA ILE A 228 -33.72 8.68 -13.49
C ILE A 228 -34.57 9.55 -14.40
N LEU A 229 -33.93 10.30 -15.30
CA LEU A 229 -34.62 11.15 -16.27
C LEU A 229 -35.49 10.34 -17.24
N ARG A 230 -35.02 9.16 -17.67
CA ARG A 230 -35.76 8.27 -18.58
C ARG A 230 -36.98 7.66 -17.93
N GLU A 231 -36.85 7.15 -16.71
CA GLU A 231 -37.93 6.44 -16.00
C GLU A 231 -38.94 7.39 -15.36
N LYS A 232 -38.57 8.68 -15.18
CA LYS A 232 -39.38 9.71 -14.51
C LYS A 232 -39.88 9.27 -13.12
N ARG A 233 -39.17 8.34 -12.48
CA ARG A 233 -39.43 7.82 -11.13
C ARG A 233 -38.41 8.41 -10.16
N GLY A 234 -38.79 8.50 -8.88
CA GLY A 234 -37.84 8.84 -7.83
C GLY A 234 -36.81 7.72 -7.64
N TYR A 235 -35.53 8.07 -7.57
CA TYR A 235 -34.46 7.10 -7.30
C TYR A 235 -34.36 6.82 -5.80
N LEU A 236 -34.52 5.55 -5.44
CA LEU A 236 -34.49 5.09 -4.05
C LEU A 236 -33.33 4.11 -3.77
N GLY A 237 -32.54 3.74 -4.79
CA GLY A 237 -31.47 2.74 -4.69
C GLY A 237 -31.95 1.29 -4.49
N LEU A 238 -33.25 1.06 -4.28
CA LEU A 238 -33.85 -0.27 -4.10
C LEU A 238 -33.80 -1.12 -5.38
N GLU A 239 -33.66 -0.48 -6.54
CA GLU A 239 -33.54 -1.11 -7.85
C GLU A 239 -32.27 -1.98 -7.99
N GLU A 240 -31.24 -1.70 -7.19
CA GLU A 240 -29.96 -2.42 -7.22
C GLU A 240 -29.93 -3.64 -6.30
N LEU A 241 -31.01 -3.88 -5.54
CA LEU A 241 -31.13 -5.12 -4.78
C LEU A 241 -31.25 -6.28 -5.75
N PRO A 242 -30.32 -7.26 -5.72
CA PRO A 242 -30.39 -8.39 -6.62
C PRO A 242 -31.71 -9.14 -6.36
N GLU A 243 -32.47 -9.39 -7.42
CA GLU A 243 -33.62 -10.28 -7.37
C GLU A 243 -33.11 -11.65 -6.92
N ARG A 244 -33.40 -12.01 -5.67
CA ARG A 244 -32.94 -13.28 -5.12
C ARG A 244 -33.83 -14.39 -5.68
N PRO A 245 -33.25 -15.47 -6.24
CA PRO A 245 -34.04 -16.61 -6.67
C PRO A 245 -34.85 -17.17 -5.49
N ALA A 246 -36.03 -17.71 -5.79
CA ALA A 246 -36.93 -18.29 -4.80
C ALA A 246 -36.35 -19.60 -4.24
N GLU A 247 -35.36 -19.50 -3.35
CA GLU A 247 -34.75 -20.63 -2.67
C GLU A 247 -35.60 -21.05 -1.46
N LYS A 248 -35.65 -22.36 -1.21
CA LYS A 248 -36.27 -22.91 0.00
C LYS A 248 -35.40 -22.58 1.22
N ILE A 249 -35.70 -21.48 1.89
CA ILE A 249 -34.98 -21.03 3.08
C ILE A 249 -35.51 -21.79 4.30
N PRO A 250 -34.72 -22.65 4.99
CA PRO A 250 -35.15 -23.26 6.23
C PRO A 250 -35.37 -22.18 7.29
N ARG A 251 -36.57 -22.14 7.88
CA ARG A 251 -36.95 -21.14 8.90
C ARG A 251 -37.31 -21.85 10.20
N ARG A 252 -36.90 -21.26 11.32
CA ARG A 252 -37.34 -21.71 12.66
C ARG A 252 -38.86 -21.64 12.78
N ARG A 253 -39.46 -22.58 13.51
CA ARG A 253 -40.87 -22.48 13.91
C ARG A 253 -41.04 -21.21 14.76
N LYS A 254 -42.08 -20.42 14.48
CA LYS A 254 -42.45 -19.25 15.28
C LYS A 254 -43.55 -19.69 16.25
N LEU A 255 -43.38 -19.42 17.54
CA LEU A 255 -44.46 -19.52 18.52
C LEU A 255 -45.30 -18.24 18.39
N THR A 256 -46.26 -18.24 17.46
CA THR A 256 -47.26 -17.18 17.37
C THR A 256 -48.41 -17.55 18.31
N ALA A 257 -48.70 -16.66 19.28
CA ALA A 257 -49.88 -16.75 20.13
C ALA A 257 -51.16 -16.50 19.33
#